data_AF-A0AA42P8H2-F1
#
_entry.id   AF-A0AA42P8H2-F1
#
_cell.length_a   1.000
_cell.length_b   1.000
_cell.length_c   1.000
_cell.angle_alpha   90.00
_cell.angle_beta   90.00
_cell.angle_gamma   90.00
#
_symmetry.space_group_name_H-M   'P 1'
#
loop_
_entity.id
_entity.type
_entity.pdbx_description
1 polymer ?
#
loop_
_entity_poly.entity_id
_entity_poly.type
_entity_poly.pdbx_seq_one_letter_code
_entity_poly.pdbx_strand_id
1 'polypeptide(L)'
;MDDLSPALDLPDHLLLLLQEKPEGRSEYELIQQLKRRHSTHVPNLPLTDKLVLFRTHFLVFNALYLLRDRLWAEGSGHLQISPLHIQLLPYASAAAGLAEQDALREYYLDLSNLRDTDEDDVERLLASFWTRMQSSDEKRAALELFELDRSPQPLTLELIKHRYRQLVSLHHPDRGGSTQRLQSINLAMEILARYYR
;
A
#
# COMPACT_ATOMS: atom_id res chain seq x y z
N MET A 1 0.42 -11.84 -31.46
CA MET A 1 0.65 -11.99 -30.01
C MET A 1 -0.23 -13.16 -29.62
N ASP A 2 0.39 -14.29 -29.31
CA ASP A 2 -0.34 -15.55 -29.14
C ASP A 2 -1.10 -15.54 -27.82
N ASP A 3 -2.27 -16.19 -27.80
CA ASP A 3 -3.05 -16.37 -26.59
C ASP A 3 -2.26 -17.18 -25.55
N LEU A 4 -2.53 -16.92 -24.27
CA LEU A 4 -1.92 -17.70 -23.19
C LEU A 4 -2.51 -19.11 -23.20
N SER A 5 -1.65 -20.13 -23.15
CA SER A 5 -2.09 -21.53 -23.20
C SER A 5 -2.95 -21.86 -21.97
N PRO A 6 -4.20 -22.32 -22.13
CA PRO A 6 -5.08 -22.62 -21.00
C PRO A 6 -4.60 -23.80 -20.14
N ALA A 7 -3.58 -24.54 -20.60
CA ALA A 7 -2.96 -25.63 -19.86
C ALA A 7 -1.99 -25.14 -18.76
N LEU A 8 -1.54 -23.87 -18.82
CA LEU A 8 -0.65 -23.29 -17.84
C LEU A 8 -1.44 -22.69 -16.67
N ASP A 9 -0.82 -22.69 -15.49
CA ASP A 9 -1.39 -22.02 -14.32
C ASP A 9 -1.12 -20.51 -14.35
N LEU A 10 -1.73 -19.77 -13.43
CA LEU A 10 -1.57 -18.31 -13.37
C LEU A 10 -0.11 -17.87 -13.09
N PRO A 11 0.65 -18.51 -12.18
CA PRO A 11 2.08 -18.26 -12.03
C PRO A 11 2.87 -18.35 -13.34
N ASP A 12 2.62 -19.39 -14.15
CA ASP A 12 3.32 -19.58 -15.43
C ASP A 12 2.93 -18.52 -16.46
N HIS A 13 1.65 -18.12 -16.52
CA HIS A 13 1.20 -16.98 -17.33
C HIS A 13 1.91 -15.68 -16.93
N LEU A 14 2.05 -15.42 -15.64
CA LEU A 14 2.73 -14.24 -15.13
C LEU A 14 4.22 -14.26 -15.46
N LEU A 15 4.87 -15.43 -15.36
CA LEU A 15 6.27 -15.59 -15.73
C LEU A 15 6.50 -15.24 -17.20
N LEU A 16 5.69 -15.79 -18.10
CA LEU A 16 5.76 -15.49 -19.55
C LEU A 16 5.61 -14.00 -19.80
N LEU A 17 4.61 -13.36 -19.19
CA LEU A 17 4.43 -11.92 -19.32
C LEU A 17 5.69 -11.20 -18.84
N LEU A 18 6.16 -11.44 -17.62
CA LEU A 18 7.31 -10.75 -17.02
C LEU A 18 8.60 -10.92 -17.85
N GLN A 19 8.83 -12.09 -18.45
CA GLN A 19 9.96 -12.31 -19.35
C GLN A 19 9.92 -11.44 -20.62
N GLU A 20 8.74 -11.11 -21.14
CA GLU A 20 8.58 -10.24 -22.31
C GLU A 20 8.89 -8.75 -22.04
N LYS A 21 8.89 -8.31 -20.77
CA LYS A 21 9.23 -6.92 -20.40
C LYS A 21 10.16 -6.93 -19.18
N PRO A 22 11.47 -7.13 -19.40
CA PRO A 22 12.46 -7.23 -18.33
C PRO A 22 12.55 -5.98 -17.44
N GLU A 23 12.08 -4.83 -17.91
CA GLU A 23 12.02 -3.58 -17.13
C GLU A 23 10.96 -3.62 -16.02
N GLY A 24 10.03 -4.58 -16.07
CA GLY A 24 8.93 -4.72 -15.12
C GLY A 24 7.59 -4.14 -15.61
N ARG A 25 6.54 -4.44 -14.85
CA ARG A 25 5.16 -4.00 -15.11
C ARG A 25 4.45 -3.66 -13.82
N SER A 26 3.53 -2.71 -13.87
CA SER A 26 2.54 -2.54 -12.82
C SER A 26 1.54 -3.72 -12.79
N GLU A 27 0.87 -3.91 -11.66
CA GLU A 27 -0.22 -4.87 -11.52
C GLU A 27 -1.30 -4.63 -12.57
N TYR A 28 -1.68 -3.36 -12.77
CA TYR A 28 -2.68 -2.98 -13.74
C TYR A 28 -2.29 -3.44 -15.15
N GLU A 29 -1.04 -3.23 -15.57
CA GLU A 29 -0.55 -3.70 -16.86
C GLU A 29 -0.60 -5.23 -16.96
N LEU A 30 -0.22 -5.97 -15.91
CA LEU A 30 -0.30 -7.44 -15.89
C LEU A 30 -1.74 -7.92 -16.04
N ILE A 31 -2.69 -7.39 -15.26
CA ILE A 31 -4.11 -7.75 -15.35
C ILE A 31 -4.65 -7.46 -16.76
N GLN A 32 -4.32 -6.31 -17.33
CA GLN A 32 -4.74 -5.97 -18.68
C GLN A 32 -4.19 -6.94 -19.73
N GLN A 33 -2.93 -7.35 -19.63
CA GLN A 33 -2.35 -8.34 -20.54
C GLN A 33 -2.98 -9.73 -20.36
N LEU A 34 -3.22 -10.17 -19.13
CA LEU A 34 -3.90 -11.43 -18.83
C LEU A 34 -5.31 -11.45 -19.44
N LYS A 35 -6.06 -10.35 -19.35
CA LYS A 35 -7.39 -10.21 -19.96
C LYS A 35 -7.33 -10.21 -21.49
N ARG A 36 -6.41 -9.42 -22.08
CA ARG A 36 -6.25 -9.34 -23.54
C ARG A 36 -5.86 -10.67 -24.18
N ARG A 37 -5.12 -11.51 -23.46
CA ARG A 37 -4.70 -12.85 -23.90
C ARG A 37 -5.60 -13.96 -23.37
N HIS A 38 -6.82 -13.62 -22.95
CA HIS A 38 -7.88 -14.57 -22.58
C HIS A 38 -7.49 -15.58 -21.49
N SER A 39 -6.67 -15.18 -20.52
CA SER A 39 -6.31 -16.04 -19.39
C SER A 39 -7.57 -16.51 -18.65
N THR A 40 -7.73 -17.83 -18.50
CA THR A 40 -8.87 -18.47 -17.83
C THR A 40 -8.89 -18.20 -16.32
N HIS A 41 -7.76 -17.77 -15.74
CA HIS A 41 -7.60 -17.56 -14.30
C HIS A 41 -8.06 -16.18 -13.82
N VAL A 42 -8.21 -15.21 -14.73
CA VAL A 42 -8.62 -13.84 -14.39
C VAL A 42 -9.96 -13.55 -15.06
N PRO A 43 -11.00 -13.17 -14.29
CA PRO A 43 -12.30 -12.88 -14.89
C PRO A 43 -12.17 -11.71 -15.85
N ASN A 44 -12.73 -11.87 -17.06
CA ASN A 44 -12.85 -10.78 -18.03
C ASN A 44 -14.05 -9.88 -17.68
N LEU A 45 -14.11 -9.43 -16.43
CA LEU A 45 -15.12 -8.53 -15.91
C LEU A 45 -14.54 -7.12 -15.76
N PRO A 46 -15.38 -6.07 -15.83
CA PRO A 46 -14.96 -4.72 -15.48
C PRO A 46 -14.43 -4.68 -14.04
N LEU A 47 -13.32 -3.98 -13.80
CA LEU A 47 -12.74 -3.78 -12.47
C LEU A 47 -13.40 -2.62 -11.70
N THR A 48 -14.68 -2.35 -11.97
CA THR A 48 -15.45 -1.28 -11.32
C THR A 48 -16.12 -1.75 -10.03
N ASP A 49 -16.34 -3.06 -9.91
CA ASP A 49 -16.86 -3.70 -8.71
C ASP A 49 -15.71 -3.95 -7.70
N LYS A 50 -15.92 -3.52 -6.45
CA LYS A 50 -14.88 -3.55 -5.40
C LYS A 50 -14.46 -4.98 -5.05
N LEU A 51 -15.41 -5.91 -5.00
CA LEU A 51 -15.14 -7.30 -4.66
C LEU A 51 -14.44 -8.02 -5.82
N VAL A 52 -14.84 -7.74 -7.07
CA VAL A 52 -14.14 -8.24 -8.26
C VAL A 52 -12.71 -7.71 -8.31
N LEU A 53 -12.51 -6.42 -8.01
CA LEU A 53 -11.19 -5.81 -7.94
C LEU A 53 -10.32 -6.50 -6.88
N PHE A 54 -10.83 -6.64 -5.64
CA PHE A 54 -10.14 -7.31 -4.55
C PHE A 54 -9.76 -8.75 -4.91
N ARG A 55 -10.72 -9.54 -5.42
CA ARG A 55 -10.46 -10.93 -5.80
C ARG A 55 -9.44 -11.05 -6.93
N THR A 56 -9.51 -10.17 -7.93
CA THR A 56 -8.55 -10.15 -9.04
C THR A 56 -7.15 -9.80 -8.53
N HIS A 57 -7.04 -8.76 -7.70
CA HIS A 57 -5.80 -8.36 -7.05
C HIS A 57 -5.19 -9.51 -6.25
N PHE A 58 -6.01 -10.13 -5.39
CA PHE A 58 -5.59 -11.24 -4.55
C PHE A 58 -5.07 -12.41 -5.38
N LEU A 59 -5.78 -12.84 -6.43
CA LEU A 59 -5.35 -13.94 -7.30
C LEU A 59 -4.02 -13.65 -7.99
N VAL A 60 -3.85 -12.43 -8.50
CA VAL A 60 -2.58 -12.03 -9.14
C VAL A 60 -1.45 -12.04 -8.13
N PHE A 61 -1.64 -11.46 -6.95
CA PHE A 61 -0.59 -11.41 -5.93
C PHE A 61 -0.28 -12.79 -5.35
N ASN A 62 -1.29 -13.62 -5.08
CA ASN A 62 -1.11 -15.03 -4.72
C ASN A 62 -0.23 -15.75 -5.74
N ALA A 63 -0.55 -15.62 -7.03
CA ALA A 63 0.23 -16.25 -8.09
C ALA A 63 1.66 -15.67 -8.23
N LEU A 64 1.86 -14.37 -8.01
CA LEU A 64 3.18 -13.75 -7.97
C LEU A 64 4.03 -14.30 -6.82
N TYR A 65 3.45 -14.47 -5.64
CA TYR A 65 4.15 -15.03 -4.48
C TYR A 65 4.47 -16.52 -4.67
N LEU A 66 3.54 -17.30 -5.25
CA LEU A 66 3.80 -18.69 -5.65
C LEU A 66 4.91 -18.78 -6.68
N LEU A 67 4.90 -17.91 -7.70
CA LEU A 67 5.94 -17.84 -8.72
C LEU A 67 7.31 -17.53 -8.09
N ARG A 68 7.36 -16.56 -7.17
CA ARG A 68 8.60 -16.20 -6.48
C ARG A 68 9.17 -17.38 -5.68
N ASP A 69 8.33 -18.14 -4.99
CA ASP A 69 8.75 -19.33 -4.25
C ASP A 69 9.30 -20.41 -5.20
N ARG A 70 8.67 -20.63 -6.36
CA ARG A 70 9.18 -21.56 -7.40
C ARG A 70 10.55 -21.13 -7.92
N LEU A 71 10.70 -19.86 -8.30
CA LEU A 71 11.95 -19.31 -8.81
C LEU A 71 13.10 -19.41 -7.80
N TRP A 72 12.80 -19.20 -6.52
CA TRP A 72 13.76 -19.38 -5.44
C TRP A 72 14.14 -20.85 -5.22
N ALA A 73 13.18 -21.76 -5.23
CA ALA A 73 13.44 -23.20 -5.07
C ALA A 73 14.34 -23.75 -6.19
N GLU A 74 14.19 -23.22 -7.40
CA GLU A 74 14.99 -23.57 -8.58
C GLU A 74 16.32 -22.80 -8.68
N GLY A 75 16.51 -21.73 -7.88
CA GLY A 75 17.63 -20.81 -8.02
C GLY A 75 17.67 -20.10 -9.39
N SER A 76 16.52 -19.96 -10.04
CA SER A 76 16.39 -19.50 -11.42
C SER A 76 16.10 -18.00 -11.53
N GLY A 77 15.54 -17.38 -10.49
CA GLY A 77 15.30 -15.94 -10.46
C GLY A 77 14.82 -15.40 -9.11
N HIS A 78 14.64 -14.09 -9.04
CA HIS A 78 13.95 -13.43 -7.94
C HIS A 78 12.87 -12.49 -8.49
N LEU A 79 11.73 -12.43 -7.82
CA LEU A 79 10.64 -11.55 -8.18
C LEU A 79 10.52 -10.41 -7.17
N GLN A 80 10.72 -9.18 -7.63
CA GLN A 80 10.35 -7.98 -6.88
C GLN A 80 8.86 -7.73 -7.08
N ILE A 81 8.10 -7.63 -5.99
CA ILE A 81 6.63 -7.51 -6.01
C ILE A 81 6.22 -6.20 -5.35
N SER A 82 5.65 -5.30 -6.16
CA SER A 82 4.95 -4.09 -5.73
C SER A 82 3.81 -3.80 -6.71
N PRO A 83 2.64 -3.32 -6.28
CA PRO A 83 1.53 -3.01 -7.19
C PRO A 83 1.91 -2.08 -8.35
N LEU A 84 2.85 -1.16 -8.12
CA LEU A 84 3.29 -0.21 -9.14
C LEU A 84 4.43 -0.74 -10.01
N HIS A 85 5.17 -1.75 -9.54
CA HIS A 85 6.35 -2.26 -10.23
C HIS A 85 6.67 -3.70 -9.80
N ILE A 86 6.30 -4.65 -10.65
CA ILE A 86 6.63 -6.07 -10.57
C ILE A 86 7.71 -6.38 -11.60
N GLN A 87 8.82 -6.97 -11.16
CA GLN A 87 9.96 -7.22 -12.03
C GLN A 87 10.65 -8.55 -11.71
N LEU A 88 10.95 -9.31 -12.76
CA LEU A 88 11.80 -10.50 -12.69
C LEU A 88 13.27 -10.09 -12.74
N LEU A 89 14.03 -10.47 -11.72
CA LEU A 89 15.45 -10.18 -11.55
C LEU A 89 16.26 -11.49 -11.62
N PRO A 90 17.54 -11.42 -12.02
CA PRO A 90 18.45 -12.56 -11.93
C PRO A 90 18.52 -13.09 -10.50
N TYR A 91 18.70 -14.41 -10.35
CA TYR A 91 18.91 -14.99 -9.04
C TYR A 91 20.26 -14.54 -8.48
N ALA A 92 20.21 -13.65 -7.49
CA ALA A 92 21.36 -13.37 -6.65
C ALA A 92 21.23 -14.21 -5.39
N SER A 93 22.12 -15.19 -5.23
CA SER A 93 22.34 -15.88 -3.95
C SER A 93 22.86 -14.85 -2.93
N ALA A 94 21.95 -14.11 -2.31
CA ALA A 94 22.30 -13.14 -1.30
C ALA A 94 22.09 -13.75 0.09
N ALA A 95 23.20 -14.02 0.78
CA ALA A 95 23.23 -14.09 2.24
C ALA A 95 23.00 -12.70 2.89
N ALA A 96 22.21 -11.82 2.27
CA ALA A 96 22.00 -10.44 2.65
C ALA A 96 20.62 -9.99 2.14
N GLY A 97 19.64 -9.63 2.96
CA GLY A 97 19.62 -9.52 4.40
C GLY A 97 18.24 -9.93 4.86
N LEU A 98 18.21 -10.48 6.08
CA LEU A 98 17.05 -10.57 6.97
C LEU A 98 15.75 -10.89 6.24
N ALA A 99 15.34 -12.15 6.37
CA ALA A 99 13.93 -12.55 6.37
C ALA A 99 13.14 -11.61 7.31
N GLU A 100 12.86 -10.40 6.84
CA GLU A 100 11.72 -9.62 7.26
C GLU A 100 10.57 -10.56 6.95
N GLN A 101 9.91 -11.06 7.99
CA GLN A 101 8.75 -11.93 7.85
C GLN A 101 7.86 -11.30 6.79
N ASP A 102 7.76 -11.95 5.64
CA ASP A 102 7.07 -11.38 4.49
C ASP A 102 5.57 -11.54 4.78
N ALA A 103 5.06 -10.64 5.62
CA ALA A 103 3.68 -10.65 6.08
C ALA A 103 2.70 -10.57 4.90
N LEU A 104 3.12 -9.95 3.79
CA LEU A 104 2.37 -9.95 2.55
C LEU A 104 2.37 -11.34 1.91
N ARG A 105 3.51 -12.02 1.82
CA ARG A 105 3.56 -13.43 1.37
C ARG A 105 2.64 -14.32 2.22
N GLU A 106 2.73 -14.22 3.55
CA GLU A 106 1.85 -14.99 4.45
C GLU A 106 0.37 -14.72 4.16
N TYR A 107 0.01 -13.44 4.02
CA TYR A 107 -1.36 -13.04 3.70
C TYR A 107 -1.85 -13.59 2.34
N TYR A 108 -1.06 -13.43 1.27
CA TYR A 108 -1.48 -13.84 -0.07
C TYR A 108 -1.44 -15.35 -0.29
N LEU A 109 -0.61 -16.09 0.44
CA LEU A 109 -0.58 -17.56 0.36
C LEU A 109 -1.69 -18.23 1.18
N ASP A 110 -2.32 -17.52 2.12
CA ASP A 110 -3.48 -18.01 2.83
C ASP A 110 -4.78 -17.73 2.05
N LEU A 111 -5.28 -18.77 1.36
CA LEU A 111 -6.51 -18.69 0.56
C LEU A 111 -7.78 -18.42 1.40
N SER A 112 -7.74 -18.55 2.73
CA SER A 112 -8.87 -18.13 3.57
C SER A 112 -9.13 -16.62 3.45
N ASN A 113 -8.08 -15.81 3.30
CA ASN A 113 -8.22 -14.36 3.07
C ASN A 113 -8.96 -14.02 1.77
N LEU A 114 -8.95 -14.91 0.77
CA LEU A 114 -9.76 -14.75 -0.45
C LEU A 114 -11.18 -15.25 -0.26
N ARG A 115 -11.32 -16.43 0.37
CA ARG A 115 -12.60 -17.13 0.50
C ARG A 115 -13.54 -16.43 1.48
N ASP A 116 -13.01 -15.96 2.59
CA ASP A 116 -13.78 -15.49 3.73
C ASP A 116 -13.99 -13.97 3.69
N THR A 117 -13.34 -13.25 2.76
CA THR A 117 -13.55 -11.81 2.54
C THR A 117 -14.75 -11.59 1.62
N ASP A 118 -15.80 -10.97 2.15
CA ASP A 118 -16.98 -10.55 1.41
C ASP A 118 -16.94 -9.08 0.97
N GLU A 119 -18.02 -8.59 0.37
CA GLU A 119 -18.10 -7.20 -0.10
C GLU A 119 -18.03 -6.20 1.06
N ASP A 120 -18.72 -6.47 2.18
CA ASP A 120 -18.75 -5.59 3.34
C ASP A 120 -17.38 -5.52 4.03
N ASP A 121 -16.62 -6.63 4.05
CA ASP A 121 -15.23 -6.66 4.48
C ASP A 121 -14.35 -5.75 3.61
N VAL A 122 -14.48 -5.82 2.29
CA VAL A 122 -13.72 -4.97 1.36
C VAL A 122 -14.06 -3.50 1.58
N GLU A 123 -15.34 -3.16 1.78
CA GLU A 123 -15.74 -1.79 2.08
C GLU A 123 -15.13 -1.28 3.39
N ARG A 124 -15.16 -2.10 4.46
CA ARG A 124 -14.52 -1.77 5.74
C ARG A 124 -13.01 -1.61 5.59
N LEU A 125 -12.36 -2.48 4.82
CA LEU A 125 -10.92 -2.42 4.55
C LEU A 125 -10.58 -1.09 3.87
N LEU A 126 -11.28 -0.74 2.80
CA LEU A 126 -11.10 0.52 2.07
C LEU A 126 -11.37 1.72 2.98
N ALA A 127 -12.48 1.74 3.72
CA ALA A 127 -12.80 2.80 4.65
C ALA A 127 -11.69 3.00 5.68
N SER A 128 -11.22 1.91 6.31
CA SER A 128 -10.13 1.95 7.28
C SER A 128 -8.81 2.44 6.68
N PHE A 129 -8.54 2.11 5.40
CA PHE A 129 -7.38 2.60 4.68
C PHE A 129 -7.45 4.12 4.47
N TRP A 130 -8.58 4.61 3.95
CA TRP A 130 -8.79 6.05 3.76
C TRP A 130 -8.77 6.82 5.08
N THR A 131 -9.36 6.26 6.15
CA THR A 131 -9.26 6.86 7.48
C THR A 131 -7.82 6.91 7.95
N ARG A 132 -7.05 5.81 7.84
CA ARG A 132 -5.63 5.80 8.24
C ARG A 132 -4.81 6.80 7.44
N MET A 133 -5.00 6.84 6.12
CA MET A 133 -4.28 7.77 5.24
C MET A 133 -4.61 9.22 5.55
N GLN A 134 -5.91 9.57 5.64
CA GLN A 134 -6.35 10.90 6.07
C GLN A 134 -5.79 11.25 7.44
N SER A 135 -5.82 10.33 8.40
CA SER A 135 -5.30 10.56 9.74
C SER A 135 -3.78 10.81 9.75
N SER A 136 -3.03 10.11 8.88
CA SER A 136 -1.60 10.34 8.68
C SER A 136 -1.32 11.70 8.05
N ASP A 137 -2.12 12.10 7.06
CA ASP A 137 -2.04 13.42 6.42
C ASP A 137 -2.46 14.55 7.37
N GLU A 138 -3.52 14.36 8.14
CA GLU A 138 -3.96 15.26 9.21
C GLU A 138 -2.87 15.42 10.27
N LYS A 139 -2.25 14.33 10.72
CA LYS A 139 -1.14 14.37 11.67
C LYS A 139 0.04 15.14 11.09
N ARG A 140 0.43 14.86 9.84
CA ARG A 140 1.54 15.54 9.17
C ARG A 140 1.26 17.03 8.99
N ALA A 141 0.08 17.40 8.50
CA ALA A 141 -0.35 18.79 8.36
C ALA A 141 -0.39 19.52 9.71
N ALA A 142 -0.83 18.84 10.78
CA ALA A 142 -0.83 19.41 12.13
C ALA A 142 0.61 19.62 12.67
N LEU A 143 1.53 18.70 12.39
CA LEU A 143 2.95 18.85 12.72
C LEU A 143 3.61 19.99 11.94
N GLU A 144 3.34 20.11 10.64
CA GLU A 144 3.81 21.20 9.78
C GLU A 144 3.29 22.56 10.28
N LEU A 145 2.00 22.65 10.64
CA LEU A 145 1.43 23.87 11.21
C LEU A 145 2.10 24.29 12.53
N PHE A 146 2.55 23.31 13.32
CA PHE A 146 3.27 23.54 14.57
C PHE A 146 4.77 23.76 14.36
N GLU A 147 5.26 23.57 13.13
CA GLU A 147 6.68 23.60 12.75
C GLU A 147 7.49 22.53 13.51
N LEU A 148 6.86 21.37 13.75
CA LEU A 148 7.42 20.24 14.49
C LEU A 148 7.75 19.04 13.58
N ASP A 149 7.46 19.12 12.29
CA ASP A 149 7.74 18.09 11.28
C ASP A 149 9.24 17.76 11.15
N ARG A 150 10.12 18.72 11.46
CA ARG A 150 11.59 18.59 11.38
C ARG A 150 12.29 18.61 12.74
N SER A 151 11.55 18.39 13.83
CA SER A 151 12.15 18.45 15.17
C SER A 151 13.23 17.36 15.33
N PRO A 152 14.46 17.72 15.75
CA PRO A 152 15.54 16.76 15.98
C PRO A 152 15.37 15.97 17.30
N GLN A 153 14.39 16.34 18.14
CA GLN A 153 14.10 15.68 19.41
C GLN A 153 12.79 14.88 19.32
N PRO A 154 12.66 13.77 20.08
CA PRO A 154 11.43 13.01 20.18
C PRO A 154 10.26 13.93 20.59
N LEU A 155 9.20 13.93 19.79
CA LEU A 155 8.03 14.75 20.07
C LEU A 155 7.26 14.16 21.27
N THR A 156 7.11 14.96 22.32
CA THR A 156 6.30 14.64 23.51
C THR A 156 5.06 15.54 23.56
N LEU A 157 4.00 15.07 24.23
CA LEU A 157 2.79 15.86 24.40
C LEU A 157 3.05 17.19 25.13
N GLU A 158 4.02 17.22 26.05
CA GLU A 158 4.45 18.44 26.75
C GLU A 158 5.04 19.48 25.79
N LEU A 159 5.91 19.05 24.87
CA LEU A 159 6.51 19.91 23.84
C LEU A 159 5.43 20.46 22.89
N ILE A 160 4.50 19.61 22.46
CA ILE A 160 3.39 20.00 21.59
C ILE A 160 2.48 21.03 22.29
N LYS A 161 2.13 20.81 23.56
CA LYS A 161 1.34 21.76 24.38
C LYS A 161 2.09 23.07 24.64
N HIS A 162 3.42 23.04 24.74
CA HIS A 162 4.22 24.26 24.84
C HIS A 162 4.14 25.06 23.53
N ARG A 163 4.34 24.40 22.38
CA ARG A 163 4.27 25.04 21.06
C ARG A 163 2.88 25.61 20.78
N TYR A 164 1.83 24.88 21.11
CA TYR A 164 0.43 25.34 21.04
C TYR A 164 0.23 26.67 21.78
N ARG A 165 0.67 26.77 23.04
CA ARG A 165 0.54 28.00 23.84
C ARG A 165 1.27 29.19 23.22
N GLN A 166 2.44 28.96 22.61
CA GLN A 166 3.18 30.00 21.88
C GLN A 166 2.38 30.50 20.67
N LEU A 167 1.85 29.58 19.85
CA LEU A 167 1.10 29.90 18.63
C LEU A 167 -0.22 30.62 18.94
N VAL A 168 -0.94 30.20 19.98
CA VAL A 168 -2.17 30.88 20.45
C VAL A 168 -1.86 32.29 20.95
N SER A 169 -0.78 32.49 21.70
CA SER A 169 -0.37 33.81 22.20
C SER A 169 -0.01 34.77 21.05
N LEU A 170 0.66 34.25 20.01
CA LEU A 170 1.07 35.02 18.83
C LEU A 170 -0.11 35.41 17.94
N HIS A 171 -1.07 34.52 17.75
CA HIS A 171 -2.20 34.71 16.82
C HIS A 171 -3.51 35.09 17.53
N HIS A 172 -3.44 35.60 18.76
CA HIS A 172 -4.62 36.01 19.51
C HIS A 172 -5.32 37.21 18.83
N PRO A 173 -6.65 37.19 18.65
CA PRO A 173 -7.40 38.26 17.99
C PRO A 173 -7.23 39.63 18.67
N ASP A 174 -7.17 39.67 20.00
CA ASP A 174 -6.94 40.91 20.77
C ASP A 174 -5.57 41.58 20.52
N ARG A 175 -4.65 40.88 19.85
CA ARG A 175 -3.31 41.39 19.48
C ARG A 175 -3.12 41.52 17.96
N GLY A 176 -4.22 41.55 17.19
CA GLY A 176 -4.20 41.67 15.74
C GLY A 176 -4.11 40.34 14.98
N GLY A 177 -4.34 39.20 15.66
CA GLY A 177 -4.36 37.87 15.06
C GLY A 177 -5.65 37.54 14.29
N SER A 178 -5.60 36.50 13.45
CA SER A 178 -6.77 36.02 12.69
C SER A 178 -7.51 34.92 13.44
N THR A 179 -8.83 35.10 13.60
CA THR A 179 -9.72 34.09 14.21
C THR A 179 -9.66 32.76 13.46
N GLN A 180 -9.56 32.81 12.13
CA GLN A 180 -9.41 31.63 11.29
C GLN A 180 -8.10 30.88 11.58
N ARG A 181 -7.00 31.61 11.84
CA ARG A 181 -5.71 31.00 12.17
C ARG A 181 -5.72 30.33 13.53
N LEU A 182 -6.41 30.92 14.51
CA LEU A 182 -6.59 30.33 15.85
C LEU A 182 -7.45 29.06 15.80
N GLN A 183 -8.47 29.01 14.95
CA GLN A 183 -9.26 27.78 14.70
C GLN A 183 -8.39 26.66 14.12
N SER A 184 -7.54 26.96 13.13
CA SER A 184 -6.61 25.97 12.57
C SER A 184 -5.62 25.42 13.61
N ILE A 185 -5.11 26.28 14.50
CA ILE A 185 -4.19 25.89 15.58
C ILE A 185 -4.89 24.98 16.60
N ASN A 186 -6.13 25.28 16.97
CA ASN A 186 -6.92 24.44 17.88
C ASN A 186 -7.20 23.05 17.27
N LEU A 187 -7.62 23.02 16.00
CA LEU A 187 -7.87 21.76 15.30
C LEU A 187 -6.61 20.89 15.21
N ALA A 188 -5.46 21.49 14.88
CA ALA A 188 -4.19 20.78 14.86
C ALA A 188 -3.79 20.26 16.25
N MET A 189 -4.04 21.01 17.32
CA MET A 189 -3.81 20.52 18.69
C MET A 189 -4.67 19.30 19.03
N GLU A 190 -5.96 19.32 18.66
CA GLU A 190 -6.86 18.18 18.88
C GLU A 190 -6.38 16.93 18.12
N ILE A 191 -5.95 17.10 16.86
CA ILE A 191 -5.38 16.01 16.07
C ILE A 191 -4.13 15.46 16.77
N LEU A 192 -3.15 16.29 17.11
CA LEU A 192 -1.90 15.84 17.74
C LEU A 192 -2.12 15.19 19.12
N ALA A 193 -3.08 15.67 19.92
CA ALA A 193 -3.42 15.09 21.21
C ALA A 193 -3.95 13.64 21.10
N ARG A 194 -4.55 13.25 19.97
CA ARG A 194 -4.98 11.87 19.72
C ARG A 194 -3.80 10.92 19.50
N TYR A 195 -2.68 11.43 18.99
CA TYR A 195 -1.50 10.63 18.63
C TYR A 195 -0.43 10.55 19.72
N TYR A 196 -0.31 11.57 20.56
CA TYR A 196 0.69 11.65 21.61
C TYR A 196 -0.02 11.60 22.97
N ARG A 197 -0.04 10.41 23.60
CA ARG A 197 -0.54 10.20 24.98
C ARG A 197 0.59 10.28 25.99
#